data_AF-A0A970KQS6-F1
#
_entry.id   AF-A0A970KQS6-F1
#
_cell.length_a   1.000
_cell.length_b   1.000
_cell.length_c   1.000
_cell.angle_alpha   90.00
_cell.angle_beta   90.00
_cell.angle_gamma   90.00
#
_symmetry.space_group_name_H-M   'P 1'
#
loop_
_entity.id
_entity.type
_entity.pdbx_description
1 polymer ?
#
loop_
_entity_poly.entity_id
_entity_poly.type
_entity_poly.pdbx_seq_one_letter_code
_entity_poly.pdbx_strand_id
1 'polypeptide(L)'
;MQKRLRNVLVCTFLTLMLLFVPGCVQETLSRPEEVEEGRQEQQADLEAEKRRREEEEQRRREEEERLARERELEARRQREAALREELGPFFVSLPPLDAADNPRVKAKAIYLTGYTAANEKRFAELLELVEQTELNAMVIDVKNDSGLVTYHSDLEIVREVNSGKNAVIDDLEALLAELKRRDIYPIARIVVFRDPHLPEVKPEWAIQKQNSGGLWRDYGGFAWVNPYEKNVWDYNIAIAKEAALKGFREIQFDYVRFPENAKRVDREAVFPGSDGRTKADAIAQFLAYAGKQLAEYNVHLAADVFGVIATSDADADSIGQRWEKISPLWIISAPWFIQAITVPVISVFPCLMPIPGGL
;
A
#
# COMPACT_ATOMS: atom_id res chain seq x y z
N MET A 1 -108.04 -38.05 29.02
CA MET A 1 -107.62 -36.85 28.25
C MET A 1 -106.38 -36.20 28.88
N GLN A 2 -105.32 -37.01 29.06
CA GLN A 2 -104.35 -36.88 30.16
C GLN A 2 -102.91 -36.61 29.67
N LYS A 3 -102.71 -36.37 28.37
CA LYS A 3 -101.39 -36.11 27.75
C LYS A 3 -101.17 -34.65 27.31
N ARG A 4 -102.22 -33.80 27.26
CA ARG A 4 -102.09 -32.38 26.86
C ARG A 4 -101.83 -31.40 28.01
N LEU A 5 -102.04 -31.81 29.27
CA LEU A 5 -101.79 -30.94 30.44
C LEU A 5 -100.34 -30.98 30.94
N ARG A 6 -99.57 -32.02 30.56
CA ARG A 6 -98.17 -32.20 31.00
C ARG A 6 -97.18 -31.37 30.19
N ASN A 7 -97.50 -31.00 28.94
CA ASN A 7 -96.59 -30.19 28.11
C ASN A 7 -96.75 -28.68 28.32
N VAL A 8 -97.88 -28.21 28.88
CA VAL A 8 -98.06 -26.78 29.21
C VAL A 8 -97.37 -26.43 30.54
N LEU A 9 -97.32 -27.37 31.49
CA LEU A 9 -96.67 -27.16 32.78
C LEU A 9 -95.13 -27.27 32.71
N VAL A 10 -94.59 -28.01 31.74
CA VAL A 10 -93.14 -28.13 31.53
C VAL A 10 -92.56 -26.92 30.80
N CYS A 11 -93.31 -26.29 29.89
CA CYS A 11 -92.88 -25.07 29.21
C CYS A 11 -92.95 -23.81 30.10
N THR A 12 -93.85 -23.74 31.09
CA THR A 12 -93.89 -22.64 32.05
C THR A 12 -92.84 -22.75 33.16
N PHE A 13 -92.35 -23.96 33.46
CA PHE A 13 -91.23 -24.14 34.40
C PHE A 13 -89.86 -23.83 33.76
N LEU A 14 -89.69 -24.07 32.45
CA LEU A 14 -88.45 -23.75 31.73
C LEU A 14 -88.28 -22.25 31.40
N THR A 15 -89.36 -21.46 31.41
CA THR A 15 -89.29 -20.01 31.20
C THR A 15 -89.16 -19.21 32.50
N LEU A 16 -89.47 -19.80 33.66
CA LEU A 16 -89.27 -19.16 34.96
C LEU A 16 -87.90 -19.46 35.58
N MET A 17 -87.17 -20.46 35.08
CA MET A 17 -85.80 -20.81 35.50
C MET A 17 -84.71 -20.08 34.68
N LEU A 18 -85.05 -18.97 34.04
CA LEU A 18 -84.13 -18.06 33.36
C LEU A 18 -84.12 -16.64 33.97
N LEU A 19 -84.85 -16.42 35.06
CA LEU A 19 -85.00 -15.08 35.68
C LEU A 19 -84.63 -15.00 37.17
N PHE A 20 -84.11 -16.07 37.79
CA PHE A 20 -83.75 -16.03 39.22
C PHE A 20 -82.45 -16.79 39.54
N VAL A 21 -81.34 -16.41 38.92
CA VAL A 21 -80.00 -16.44 39.56
C VAL A 21 -79.16 -15.25 39.07
N PRO A 22 -79.41 -14.00 39.49
CA PRO A 22 -78.33 -13.03 39.61
C PRO A 22 -77.67 -13.27 40.98
N GLY A 23 -76.40 -13.65 40.99
CA GLY A 23 -75.60 -13.54 42.21
C GLY A 23 -75.01 -14.82 42.79
N CYS A 24 -74.39 -15.66 41.96
CA CYS A 24 -73.36 -16.61 42.44
C CYS A 24 -72.27 -16.91 41.38
N VAL A 25 -72.05 -16.01 40.41
CA VAL A 25 -70.95 -16.12 39.43
C VAL A 25 -70.40 -14.72 39.14
N GLN A 26 -70.01 -13.99 40.18
CA GLN A 26 -69.37 -12.69 40.01
C GLN A 26 -68.28 -12.39 41.05
N GLU A 27 -67.77 -13.44 41.72
CA GLU A 27 -66.68 -13.30 42.69
C GLU A 27 -65.44 -14.14 42.34
N THR A 28 -65.29 -14.55 41.08
CA THR A 28 -64.04 -15.16 40.57
C THR A 28 -63.61 -14.67 39.18
N LEU A 29 -64.21 -13.60 38.63
CA LEU A 29 -63.87 -13.09 37.30
C LEU A 29 -63.32 -11.65 37.26
N SER A 30 -62.97 -11.07 38.41
CA SER A 30 -62.26 -9.79 38.52
C SER A 30 -60.75 -9.95 38.74
N ARG A 31 -60.17 -11.09 38.34
CA ARG A 31 -58.74 -11.39 38.48
C ARG A 31 -57.96 -11.83 37.21
N PRO A 32 -58.38 -11.53 35.96
CA PRO A 32 -57.48 -11.63 34.81
C PRO A 32 -56.56 -10.41 34.68
N GLU A 33 -57.08 -9.18 34.81
CA GLU A 33 -56.33 -7.94 34.51
C GLU A 33 -55.16 -7.68 35.46
N GLU A 34 -55.32 -7.81 36.80
CA GLU A 34 -54.19 -7.64 37.74
C GLU A 34 -53.08 -8.69 37.56
N VAL A 35 -53.44 -9.89 37.10
CA VAL A 35 -52.47 -10.97 36.83
C VAL A 35 -51.77 -10.76 35.49
N GLU A 36 -52.46 -10.19 34.50
CA GLU A 36 -51.88 -9.79 33.21
C GLU A 36 -51.00 -8.54 33.34
N GLU A 37 -51.42 -7.52 34.09
CA GLU A 37 -50.64 -6.32 34.39
C GLU A 37 -49.38 -6.68 35.19
N GLY A 38 -49.49 -7.49 36.26
CA GLY A 38 -48.32 -7.95 37.01
C GLY A 38 -47.35 -8.82 36.20
N ARG A 39 -47.86 -9.55 35.20
CA ARG A 39 -47.04 -10.35 34.27
C ARG A 39 -46.38 -9.46 33.20
N GLN A 40 -47.05 -8.41 32.74
CA GLN A 40 -46.49 -7.40 31.86
C GLN A 40 -45.41 -6.56 32.57
N GLU A 41 -45.63 -6.19 33.83
CA GLU A 41 -44.67 -5.45 34.66
C GLU A 41 -43.44 -6.32 34.96
N GLN A 42 -43.61 -7.58 35.35
CA GLN A 42 -42.48 -8.53 35.49
C GLN A 42 -41.72 -8.74 34.19
N GLN A 43 -42.41 -8.81 33.05
CA GLN A 43 -41.77 -8.97 31.76
C GLN A 43 -41.01 -7.71 31.34
N ALA A 44 -41.56 -6.52 31.62
CA ALA A 44 -40.89 -5.25 31.40
C ALA A 44 -39.64 -5.08 32.30
N ASP A 45 -39.72 -5.49 33.57
CA ASP A 45 -38.58 -5.46 34.49
C ASP A 45 -37.47 -6.42 34.05
N LEU A 46 -37.83 -7.63 33.61
CA LEU A 46 -36.88 -8.61 33.09
C LEU A 46 -36.19 -8.10 31.81
N GLU A 47 -36.95 -7.46 30.91
CA GLU A 47 -36.40 -6.83 29.70
C GLU A 47 -35.50 -5.64 30.04
N ALA A 48 -35.88 -4.81 31.02
CA ALA A 48 -35.06 -3.69 31.48
C ALA A 48 -33.76 -4.16 32.14
N GLU A 49 -33.79 -5.23 32.94
CA GLU A 49 -32.60 -5.84 33.53
C GLU A 49 -31.70 -6.45 32.45
N LYS A 50 -32.28 -7.12 31.46
CA LYS A 50 -31.54 -7.66 30.31
C LYS A 50 -30.83 -6.55 29.53
N ARG A 51 -31.52 -5.44 29.22
CA ARG A 51 -30.91 -4.28 28.55
C ARG A 51 -29.77 -3.66 29.36
N ARG A 52 -29.93 -3.52 30.68
CA ARG A 52 -28.86 -3.01 31.56
C ARG A 52 -27.63 -3.92 31.55
N ARG A 53 -27.83 -5.24 31.58
CA ARG A 53 -26.73 -6.22 31.48
C ARG A 53 -26.03 -6.15 30.12
N GLU A 54 -26.79 -6.05 29.03
CA GLU A 54 -26.26 -5.88 27.67
C GLU A 54 -25.46 -4.57 27.54
N GLU A 55 -25.97 -3.45 28.08
CA GLU A 55 -25.26 -2.17 28.12
C GLU A 55 -23.99 -2.23 28.96
N GLU A 56 -24.02 -2.88 30.12
CA GLU A 56 -22.83 -3.05 30.97
C GLU A 56 -21.78 -3.93 30.30
N GLU A 57 -22.21 -5.02 29.64
CA GLU A 57 -21.32 -5.88 28.85
C GLU A 57 -20.73 -5.13 27.66
N GLN A 58 -21.51 -4.31 26.97
CA GLN A 58 -21.03 -3.47 25.88
C GLN A 58 -19.99 -2.45 26.38
N ARG A 59 -20.25 -1.76 27.50
CA ARG A 59 -19.28 -0.82 28.10
C ARG A 59 -17.97 -1.52 28.48
N ARG A 60 -18.05 -2.74 29.04
CA ARG A 60 -16.86 -3.54 29.37
C ARG A 60 -16.08 -3.91 28.11
N ARG A 61 -16.75 -4.34 27.04
CA ARG A 61 -16.10 -4.65 25.75
C ARG A 61 -15.42 -3.41 25.15
N GLU A 62 -16.11 -2.27 25.12
CA GLU A 62 -15.55 -1.00 24.63
C GLU A 62 -14.34 -0.56 25.46
N GLU A 63 -14.38 -0.74 26.78
CA GLU A 63 -13.24 -0.47 27.67
C GLU A 63 -12.06 -1.42 27.45
N GLU A 64 -12.32 -2.72 27.26
CA GLU A 64 -11.30 -3.71 26.93
C GLU A 64 -10.64 -3.41 25.57
N GLU A 65 -11.43 -3.06 24.55
CA GLU A 65 -10.92 -2.65 23.23
C GLU A 65 -10.07 -1.37 23.32
N ARG A 66 -10.50 -0.38 24.10
CA ARG A 66 -9.74 0.84 24.35
C ARG A 66 -8.39 0.54 25.00
N LEU A 67 -8.38 -0.27 26.07
CA LEU A 67 -7.15 -0.66 26.77
C LEU A 67 -6.23 -1.49 25.87
N ALA A 68 -6.79 -2.37 25.03
CA ALA A 68 -6.01 -3.14 24.06
C ALA A 68 -5.35 -2.22 23.01
N ARG A 69 -6.10 -1.24 22.49
CA ARG A 69 -5.60 -0.25 21.53
C ARG A 69 -4.49 0.62 22.12
N GLU A 70 -4.63 1.04 23.38
CA GLU A 70 -3.58 1.80 24.09
C GLU A 70 -2.29 1.00 24.22
N ARG A 71 -2.37 -0.28 24.62
CA ARG A 71 -1.20 -1.17 24.71
C ARG A 71 -0.53 -1.38 23.36
N GLU A 72 -1.32 -1.55 22.30
CA GLU A 72 -0.82 -1.69 20.94
C GLU A 72 -0.06 -0.42 20.49
N LEU A 73 -0.62 0.76 20.74
CA LEU A 73 0.01 2.04 20.43
C LEU A 73 1.30 2.26 21.23
N GLU A 74 1.34 1.85 22.51
CA GLU A 74 2.54 1.95 23.32
C GLU A 74 3.65 1.00 22.85
N ALA A 75 3.32 -0.27 22.59
CA ALA A 75 4.26 -1.23 22.02
C ALA A 75 4.82 -0.76 20.67
N ARG A 76 3.96 -0.15 19.84
CA ARG A 76 4.37 0.47 18.58
C ARG A 76 5.34 1.62 18.79
N ARG A 77 5.07 2.55 19.72
CA ARG A 77 5.98 3.67 20.03
C ARG A 77 7.35 3.17 20.48
N GLN A 78 7.39 2.14 21.33
CA GLN A 78 8.64 1.53 21.78
C GLN A 78 9.41 0.90 20.60
N ARG A 79 8.70 0.20 19.71
CA ARG A 79 9.29 -0.37 18.49
C ARG A 79 9.84 0.71 17.55
N GLU A 80 9.10 1.80 17.32
CA GLU A 80 9.58 2.92 16.50
C GLU A 80 10.81 3.60 17.12
N ALA A 81 10.84 3.76 18.45
CA ALA A 81 12.00 4.32 19.15
C ALA A 81 13.25 3.43 18.97
N ALA A 82 13.12 2.12 19.12
CA ALA A 82 14.21 1.17 18.91
C ALA A 82 14.69 1.17 17.45
N LEU A 83 13.78 1.16 16.48
CA LEU A 83 14.12 1.23 15.06
C LEU A 83 14.82 2.55 14.71
N ARG A 84 14.41 3.66 15.33
CA ARG A 84 15.05 4.96 15.13
C ARG A 84 16.49 4.98 15.63
N GLU A 85 16.75 4.35 16.77
CA GLU A 85 18.10 4.19 17.31
C GLU A 85 18.97 3.30 16.42
N GLU A 86 18.42 2.18 15.93
CA GLU A 86 19.14 1.22 15.09
C GLU A 86 19.45 1.76 13.68
N LEU A 87 18.47 2.37 13.02
CA LEU A 87 18.57 2.78 11.61
C LEU A 87 19.10 4.20 11.43
N GLY A 88 19.10 5.03 12.48
CA GLY A 88 19.58 6.41 12.45
C GLY A 88 19.00 7.20 11.27
N PRO A 89 19.82 7.71 10.33
CA PRO A 89 19.37 8.58 9.24
C PRO A 89 18.48 7.87 8.19
N PHE A 90 18.45 6.53 8.20
CA PHE A 90 17.60 5.71 7.32
C PHE A 90 16.23 5.39 7.92
N PHE A 91 15.95 5.83 9.15
CA PHE A 91 14.70 5.54 9.83
C PHE A 91 13.50 6.15 9.10
N VAL A 92 12.44 5.36 8.97
CA VAL A 92 11.13 5.77 8.48
C VAL A 92 10.08 5.24 9.45
N SER A 93 9.05 6.03 9.73
CA SER A 93 7.95 5.60 10.61
C SER A 93 7.24 4.35 10.09
N LEU A 94 6.56 3.64 10.98
CA LEU A 94 5.74 2.50 10.59
C LEU A 94 4.44 3.01 9.93
N PRO A 95 3.78 2.20 9.08
CA PRO A 95 2.49 2.55 8.48
C PRO A 95 1.36 2.52 9.51
N PRO A 96 0.28 3.31 9.35
CA PRO A 96 -0.85 3.33 10.29
C PRO A 96 -1.43 1.93 10.53
N LEU A 97 -1.92 1.66 11.75
CA LEU A 97 -2.48 0.35 12.13
C LEU A 97 -3.79 0.04 11.38
N ASP A 98 -4.49 1.08 10.97
CA ASP A 98 -5.75 1.10 10.22
C ASP A 98 -5.55 1.44 8.74
N ALA A 99 -4.38 1.11 8.19
CA ALA A 99 -4.10 1.30 6.78
C ALA A 99 -5.13 0.56 5.92
N ALA A 100 -5.67 1.24 4.91
CA ALA A 100 -6.60 0.64 3.96
C ALA A 100 -5.93 -0.51 3.19
N ASP A 101 -6.72 -1.49 2.77
CA ASP A 101 -6.25 -2.57 1.92
C ASP A 101 -5.73 -2.02 0.58
N ASN A 102 -4.72 -2.68 0.02
CA ASN A 102 -4.13 -2.34 -1.25
C ASN A 102 -4.25 -3.53 -2.20
N PRO A 103 -5.43 -3.72 -2.84
CA PRO A 103 -5.63 -4.82 -3.76
C PRO A 103 -4.84 -4.60 -5.05
N ARG A 104 -4.32 -5.70 -5.63
CA ARG A 104 -3.62 -5.65 -6.91
C ARG A 104 -4.55 -5.20 -8.03
N VAL A 105 -4.01 -4.36 -8.92
CA VAL A 105 -4.69 -3.93 -10.15
C VAL A 105 -3.88 -4.34 -11.37
N LYS A 106 -4.56 -4.59 -12.49
CA LYS A 106 -3.89 -4.73 -13.78
C LYS A 106 -3.54 -3.33 -14.30
N ALA A 107 -2.36 -2.84 -13.92
CA ALA A 107 -1.90 -1.50 -14.27
C ALA A 107 -1.65 -1.35 -15.78
N LYS A 108 -2.21 -0.29 -16.36
CA LYS A 108 -1.95 0.23 -17.70
C LYS A 108 -1.51 1.68 -17.53
N ALA A 109 -0.21 1.87 -17.40
CA ALA A 109 0.35 3.11 -16.90
C ALA A 109 0.99 3.97 -17.99
N ILE A 110 0.96 5.28 -17.79
CA ILE A 110 1.84 6.23 -18.46
C ILE A 110 2.97 6.66 -17.52
N TYR A 111 4.12 6.99 -18.09
CA TYR A 111 5.30 7.42 -17.34
C TYR A 111 5.42 8.95 -17.30
N LEU A 112 5.68 9.49 -16.11
CA LEU A 112 5.88 10.90 -15.85
C LEU A 112 7.21 11.11 -15.10
N THR A 113 8.03 12.01 -15.64
CA THR A 113 9.15 12.58 -14.88
C THR A 113 8.62 13.48 -13.76
N GLY A 114 9.46 13.77 -12.75
CA GLY A 114 9.10 14.74 -11.71
C GLY A 114 8.69 16.10 -12.28
N TYR A 115 9.37 16.59 -13.32
CA TYR A 115 9.05 17.86 -14.00
C TYR A 115 7.68 17.82 -14.69
N THR A 116 7.32 16.68 -15.28
CA THR A 116 6.02 16.50 -15.93
C THR A 116 4.91 16.46 -14.89
N ALA A 117 5.13 15.77 -13.77
CA ALA A 117 4.18 15.68 -12.66
C ALA A 117 3.97 17.03 -11.96
N ALA A 118 5.03 17.84 -11.85
CA ALA A 118 4.98 19.19 -11.26
C ALA A 118 4.35 20.26 -12.18
N ASN A 119 4.26 20.00 -13.48
CA ASN A 119 3.68 20.96 -14.42
C ASN A 119 2.15 20.83 -14.43
N GLU A 120 1.44 21.75 -13.77
CA GLU A 120 -0.02 21.70 -13.60
C GLU A 120 -0.79 21.45 -14.91
N LYS A 121 -0.45 22.20 -15.98
CA LYS A 121 -1.13 22.08 -17.27
C LYS A 121 -0.90 20.70 -17.87
N ARG A 122 0.36 20.26 -17.92
CA ARG A 122 0.71 18.97 -18.52
C ARG A 122 0.16 17.81 -17.70
N PHE A 123 0.18 17.92 -16.38
CA PHE A 123 -0.39 16.93 -15.49
C PHE A 123 -1.91 16.81 -15.70
N ALA A 124 -2.63 17.92 -15.79
CA ALA A 124 -4.07 17.93 -16.11
C ALA A 124 -4.39 17.27 -17.45
N GLU A 125 -3.63 17.57 -18.52
CA GLU A 125 -3.77 16.91 -19.83
C GLU A 125 -3.59 15.38 -19.72
N LEU A 126 -2.66 14.93 -18.89
CA LEU A 126 -2.39 13.50 -18.70
C LEU A 126 -3.45 12.82 -17.83
N LEU A 127 -4.03 13.52 -16.85
CA LEU A 127 -5.18 13.02 -16.09
C LEU A 127 -6.37 12.80 -17.03
N GLU A 128 -6.69 13.78 -17.88
CA GLU A 128 -7.76 13.64 -18.88
C GLU A 128 -7.50 12.48 -19.84
N LEU A 129 -6.25 12.30 -20.30
CA LEU A 129 -5.88 11.15 -21.13
C LEU A 129 -6.15 9.82 -20.42
N VAL A 130 -5.82 9.72 -19.13
CA VAL A 130 -6.08 8.50 -18.36
C VAL A 130 -7.58 8.25 -18.24
N GLU A 131 -8.38 9.27 -17.96
CA GLU A 131 -9.84 9.15 -17.81
C GLU A 131 -10.57 8.83 -19.12
N GLN A 132 -10.04 9.25 -20.26
CA GLN A 132 -10.66 9.07 -21.58
C GLN A 132 -10.22 7.78 -22.30
N THR A 133 -9.31 7.00 -21.71
CA THR A 133 -8.76 5.80 -22.32
C THR A 133 -8.84 4.61 -21.36
N GLU A 134 -8.31 3.45 -21.75
CA GLU A 134 -8.23 2.29 -20.87
C GLU A 134 -7.05 2.34 -19.90
N LEU A 135 -6.28 3.42 -19.88
CA LEU A 135 -5.23 3.65 -18.89
C LEU A 135 -5.86 3.80 -17.50
N ASN A 136 -5.14 3.38 -16.47
CA ASN A 136 -5.64 3.43 -15.08
C ASN A 136 -4.54 3.70 -14.05
N ALA A 137 -3.32 4.02 -14.51
CA ALA A 137 -2.17 4.13 -13.64
C ALA A 137 -1.20 5.21 -14.14
N MET A 138 -0.38 5.71 -13.23
CA MET A 138 0.73 6.62 -13.54
C MET A 138 1.99 6.18 -12.81
N VAL A 139 3.09 6.02 -13.56
CA VAL A 139 4.43 5.83 -13.02
C VAL A 139 5.07 7.20 -12.87
N ILE A 140 5.39 7.58 -11.64
CA ILE A 140 5.94 8.90 -11.31
C ILE A 140 7.31 8.72 -10.71
N ASP A 141 8.29 9.47 -11.23
CA ASP A 141 9.62 9.52 -10.64
C ASP A 141 9.57 10.06 -9.22
N VAL A 142 9.92 9.21 -8.26
CA VAL A 142 10.26 9.59 -6.88
C VAL A 142 11.75 9.89 -6.78
N LYS A 143 12.58 9.06 -7.41
CA LYS A 143 14.02 9.32 -7.57
C LYS A 143 14.43 9.07 -9.01
N ASN A 144 14.94 10.11 -9.65
CA ASN A 144 15.31 10.08 -11.06
C ASN A 144 16.71 9.49 -11.29
N ASP A 145 17.08 9.40 -12.56
CA ASP A 145 18.35 8.81 -13.02
C ASP A 145 19.57 9.72 -12.87
N SER A 146 19.34 10.96 -12.41
CA SER A 146 20.37 11.88 -11.93
C SER A 146 20.67 11.69 -10.44
N GLY A 147 19.98 10.75 -9.77
CA GLY A 147 20.19 10.45 -8.35
C GLY A 147 19.46 11.40 -7.40
N LEU A 148 18.52 12.21 -7.90
CA LEU A 148 17.83 13.23 -7.13
C LEU A 148 16.39 12.82 -6.83
N VAL A 149 15.97 13.09 -5.59
CA VAL A 149 14.58 12.94 -5.15
C VAL A 149 13.77 14.11 -5.71
N THR A 150 12.60 13.83 -6.28
CA THR A 150 11.81 14.79 -7.05
C THR A 150 10.82 15.60 -6.23
N TYR A 151 10.63 15.27 -4.95
CA TYR A 151 9.75 15.96 -4.00
C TYR A 151 10.50 16.33 -2.71
N HIS A 152 9.88 17.16 -1.88
CA HIS A 152 10.41 17.53 -0.57
C HIS A 152 10.27 16.37 0.44
N SER A 153 11.37 15.62 0.61
CA SER A 153 11.46 14.48 1.53
C SER A 153 11.74 14.91 2.97
N ASP A 154 11.15 14.19 3.92
CA ASP A 154 11.34 14.36 5.37
C ASP A 154 12.52 13.52 5.90
N LEU A 155 13.10 12.65 5.07
CA LEU A 155 14.19 11.75 5.45
C LEU A 155 15.48 12.49 5.79
N GLU A 156 16.10 12.09 6.90
CA GLU A 156 17.38 12.65 7.33
C GLU A 156 18.50 12.34 6.35
N ILE A 157 18.58 11.10 5.84
CA ILE A 157 19.60 10.72 4.86
C ILE A 157 19.49 11.53 3.55
N VAL A 158 18.28 11.86 3.08
CA VAL A 158 18.07 12.66 1.86
C VAL A 158 18.61 14.08 2.03
N ARG A 159 18.44 14.66 3.23
CA ARG A 159 19.06 15.94 3.60
C ARG A 159 20.57 15.85 3.71
N GLU A 160 21.08 14.81 4.39
CA GLU A 160 22.52 14.60 4.59
C GLU A 160 23.28 14.51 3.26
N VAL A 161 22.74 13.73 2.30
CA VAL A 161 23.36 13.58 0.98
C VAL A 161 22.94 14.67 -0.01
N ASN A 162 22.08 15.61 0.41
CA ASN A 162 21.56 16.71 -0.40
C ASN A 162 20.96 16.28 -1.75
N SER A 163 20.26 15.13 -1.78
CA SER A 163 19.62 14.59 -3.00
C SER A 163 18.26 15.22 -3.30
N GLY A 164 17.64 15.92 -2.32
CA GLY A 164 16.40 16.69 -2.51
C GLY A 164 16.59 18.14 -2.99
N LYS A 165 17.82 18.55 -3.32
CA LYS A 165 18.17 19.97 -3.63
C LYS A 165 17.38 20.62 -4.77
N ASN A 166 16.90 19.81 -5.70
CA ASN A 166 16.14 20.23 -6.88
C ASN A 166 14.81 19.49 -6.94
N ALA A 167 14.17 19.28 -5.78
CA ALA A 167 12.79 18.81 -5.74
C ALA A 167 11.93 19.77 -6.59
N VAL A 168 11.13 19.20 -7.49
CA VAL A 168 10.30 19.95 -8.44
C VAL A 168 8.82 19.78 -8.13
N ILE A 169 8.45 18.70 -7.45
CA ILE A 169 7.10 18.47 -6.97
C ILE A 169 6.98 19.13 -5.60
N ASP A 170 6.32 20.28 -5.56
CA ASP A 170 6.13 21.05 -4.34
C ASP A 170 5.19 20.34 -3.35
N ASP A 171 4.05 19.83 -3.84
CA ASP A 171 3.04 19.16 -3.03
C ASP A 171 2.71 17.77 -3.58
N LEU A 172 3.48 16.77 -3.13
CA LEU A 172 3.27 15.38 -3.50
C LEU A 172 1.95 14.82 -2.91
N GLU A 173 1.54 15.29 -1.73
CA GLU A 173 0.34 14.78 -1.06
C GLU A 173 -0.93 15.21 -1.80
N ALA A 174 -0.99 16.47 -2.25
CA ALA A 174 -2.08 16.94 -3.11
C ALA A 174 -2.11 16.20 -4.45
N LEU A 175 -0.95 15.94 -5.06
CA LEU A 175 -0.86 15.16 -6.29
C LEU A 175 -1.43 13.75 -6.10
N LEU A 176 -1.01 13.04 -5.05
CA LEU A 176 -1.49 11.68 -4.77
C LEU A 176 -2.96 11.66 -4.36
N ALA A 177 -3.44 12.68 -3.63
CA ALA A 177 -4.86 12.84 -3.32
C ALA A 177 -5.70 13.01 -4.59
N GLU A 178 -5.19 13.74 -5.58
CA GLU A 178 -5.85 13.92 -6.87
C GLU A 178 -5.94 12.63 -7.66
N LEU A 179 -4.85 11.84 -7.71
CA LEU A 179 -4.87 10.52 -8.33
C LEU A 179 -5.86 9.58 -7.63
N LYS A 180 -5.86 9.57 -6.29
CA LYS A 180 -6.80 8.78 -5.49
C LYS A 180 -8.25 9.17 -5.75
N ARG A 181 -8.55 10.47 -5.86
CA ARG A 181 -9.91 10.99 -6.14
C ARG A 181 -10.45 10.50 -7.49
N ARG A 182 -9.56 10.28 -8.45
CA ARG A 182 -9.88 9.81 -9.81
C ARG A 182 -9.71 8.30 -10.00
N ASP A 183 -9.44 7.56 -8.93
CA ASP A 183 -9.15 6.12 -8.96
C ASP A 183 -7.98 5.74 -9.90
N ILE A 184 -6.98 6.62 -10.00
CA ILE A 184 -5.76 6.39 -10.78
C ILE A 184 -4.71 5.76 -9.87
N TYR A 185 -4.17 4.62 -10.28
CA TYR A 185 -3.20 3.85 -9.51
C TYR A 185 -1.78 4.45 -9.58
N PRO A 186 -1.23 4.96 -8.46
CA PRO A 186 0.07 5.61 -8.43
C PRO A 186 1.21 4.60 -8.20
N ILE A 187 2.21 4.63 -9.09
CA ILE A 187 3.42 3.79 -9.03
C ILE A 187 4.64 4.69 -8.84
N ALA A 188 5.40 4.49 -7.76
CA ALA A 188 6.62 5.22 -7.47
C ALA A 188 7.82 4.59 -8.20
N ARG A 189 8.39 5.29 -9.17
CA ARG A 189 9.65 4.88 -9.81
C ARG A 189 10.84 5.38 -9.02
N ILE A 190 11.73 4.46 -8.67
CA ILE A 190 12.97 4.72 -7.93
C ILE A 190 14.14 4.12 -8.70
N VAL A 191 14.97 4.96 -9.30
CA VAL A 191 16.22 4.52 -9.92
C VAL A 191 17.22 4.18 -8.82
N VAL A 192 17.75 2.94 -8.78
CA VAL A 192 18.55 2.46 -7.65
C VAL A 192 20.05 2.68 -7.86
N PHE A 193 20.68 1.89 -8.75
CA PHE A 193 22.15 1.84 -8.84
C PHE A 193 22.76 2.80 -9.87
N ARG A 194 21.98 3.32 -10.82
CA ARG A 194 22.41 4.45 -11.66
C ARG A 194 22.11 5.75 -10.94
N ASP A 195 22.94 6.05 -9.94
CA ASP A 195 22.87 7.25 -9.14
C ASP A 195 24.22 7.99 -9.24
N PRO A 196 24.32 9.03 -10.11
CA PRO A 196 25.57 9.78 -10.27
C PRO A 196 25.80 10.82 -9.18
N HIS A 197 24.80 11.16 -8.37
CA HIS A 197 24.91 12.17 -7.32
C HIS A 197 25.52 11.57 -6.05
N LEU A 198 25.05 10.38 -5.63
CA LEU A 198 25.46 9.77 -4.37
C LEU A 198 26.98 9.47 -4.29
N PRO A 199 27.67 8.96 -5.33
CA PRO A 199 29.12 8.76 -5.34
C PRO A 199 29.94 10.03 -5.13
N GLU A 200 29.43 11.19 -5.54
CA GLU A 200 30.15 12.47 -5.39
C GLU A 200 30.08 12.98 -3.95
N VAL A 201 29.04 12.61 -3.20
CA VAL A 201 28.83 13.02 -1.81
C VAL A 201 29.33 11.97 -0.82
N LYS A 202 29.18 10.69 -1.15
CA LYS A 202 29.62 9.51 -0.37
C LYS A 202 30.50 8.59 -1.24
N PRO A 203 31.75 8.98 -1.55
CA PRO A 203 32.63 8.20 -2.42
C PRO A 203 32.88 6.76 -1.95
N GLU A 204 32.81 6.52 -0.64
CA GLU A 204 32.93 5.21 -0.02
C GLU A 204 31.81 4.22 -0.44
N TRP A 205 30.67 4.72 -0.90
CA TRP A 205 29.54 3.90 -1.37
C TRP A 205 29.59 3.60 -2.87
N ALA A 206 30.65 4.02 -3.54
CA ALA A 206 30.76 3.97 -5.01
C ALA A 206 31.62 2.83 -5.53
N ILE A 207 31.43 2.51 -6.81
CA ILE A 207 32.36 1.67 -7.57
C ILE A 207 33.69 2.42 -7.70
N GLN A 208 34.80 1.75 -7.39
CA GLN A 208 36.14 2.34 -7.40
C GLN A 208 36.92 1.92 -8.65
N LYS A 209 37.89 2.72 -9.09
CA LYS A 209 38.85 2.32 -10.13
C LYS A 209 39.91 1.39 -9.57
N GLN A 210 40.21 0.32 -10.29
CA GLN A 210 41.16 -0.71 -9.86
C GLN A 210 42.61 -0.22 -9.71
N ASN A 211 43.08 0.64 -10.61
CA ASN A 211 44.51 0.95 -10.72
C ASN A 211 44.90 2.36 -10.25
N SER A 212 43.98 3.34 -10.32
CA SER A 212 44.29 4.74 -10.02
C SER A 212 43.74 5.23 -8.68
N GLY A 213 42.90 4.42 -8.03
CA GLY A 213 41.99 4.92 -7.00
C GLY A 213 40.95 5.90 -7.54
N GLY A 214 39.99 6.25 -6.68
CA GLY A 214 38.89 7.18 -6.99
C GLY A 214 37.71 6.55 -7.74
N LEU A 215 36.69 7.37 -7.97
CA LEU A 215 35.42 6.95 -8.55
C LEU A 215 35.59 6.36 -9.96
N TRP A 216 35.04 5.16 -10.17
CA TRP A 216 34.84 4.62 -11.51
C TRP A 216 33.72 5.39 -12.21
N ARG A 217 33.91 5.65 -13.51
CA ARG A 217 32.96 6.40 -14.34
C ARG A 217 32.67 5.64 -15.63
N ASP A 218 31.41 5.67 -16.05
CA ASP A 218 30.97 5.12 -17.32
C ASP A 218 31.43 5.99 -18.50
N TYR A 219 31.02 5.64 -19.73
CA TYR A 219 31.37 6.41 -20.93
C TYR A 219 30.77 7.82 -20.95
N GLY A 220 29.65 8.04 -20.26
CA GLY A 220 29.04 9.36 -20.09
C GLY A 220 29.72 10.22 -19.04
N GLY A 221 30.74 9.70 -18.34
CA GLY A 221 31.40 10.39 -17.23
C GLY A 221 30.65 10.31 -15.91
N PHE A 222 29.58 9.52 -15.85
CA PHE A 222 28.79 9.36 -14.64
C PHE A 222 29.44 8.35 -13.69
N ALA A 223 29.54 8.73 -12.42
CA ALA A 223 29.90 7.79 -11.36
C ALA A 223 28.71 6.90 -11.03
N TRP A 224 28.99 5.71 -10.49
CA TRP A 224 27.96 4.74 -10.12
C TRP A 224 28.14 4.29 -8.68
N VAL A 225 27.03 4.09 -7.99
CA VAL A 225 27.03 3.50 -6.64
C VAL A 225 27.35 2.02 -6.74
N ASN A 226 27.90 1.47 -5.66
CA ASN A 226 28.27 0.06 -5.57
C ASN A 226 27.05 -0.80 -5.19
N PRO A 227 26.59 -1.73 -6.06
CA PRO A 227 25.44 -2.57 -5.73
C PRO A 227 25.66 -3.57 -4.58
N TYR A 228 26.90 -3.75 -4.12
CA TYR A 228 27.22 -4.56 -2.93
C TYR A 228 27.15 -3.76 -1.62
N GLU A 229 27.02 -2.44 -1.68
CA GLU A 229 27.01 -1.56 -0.50
C GLU A 229 25.64 -1.55 0.17
N LYS A 230 25.59 -1.95 1.44
CA LYS A 230 24.33 -2.06 2.19
C LYS A 230 23.70 -0.69 2.47
N ASN A 231 24.50 0.35 2.69
CA ASN A 231 23.99 1.70 2.89
C ASN A 231 23.24 2.23 1.65
N VAL A 232 23.67 1.84 0.43
CA VAL A 232 22.95 2.17 -0.81
C VAL A 232 21.58 1.48 -0.83
N TRP A 233 21.49 0.25 -0.33
CA TRP A 233 20.21 -0.47 -0.24
C TRP A 233 19.28 0.22 0.76
N ASP A 234 19.78 0.50 1.96
CA ASP A 234 19.02 1.13 3.04
C ASP A 234 18.55 2.55 2.65
N TYR A 235 19.36 3.32 1.94
CA TYR A 235 18.99 4.62 1.36
C TYR A 235 17.77 4.53 0.43
N ASN A 236 17.83 3.65 -0.57
CA ASN A 236 16.75 3.52 -1.55
C ASN A 236 15.48 2.90 -0.93
N ILE A 237 15.64 2.01 0.05
CA ILE A 237 14.51 1.42 0.78
C ILE A 237 13.86 2.45 1.70
N ALA A 238 14.62 3.35 2.34
CA ALA A 238 14.05 4.44 3.13
C ALA A 238 13.17 5.36 2.25
N ILE A 239 13.65 5.71 1.05
CA ILE A 239 12.87 6.49 0.07
C ILE A 239 11.61 5.72 -0.37
N ALA A 240 11.71 4.41 -0.60
CA ALA A 240 10.56 3.57 -0.94
C ALA A 240 9.52 3.51 0.19
N LYS A 241 9.96 3.38 1.44
CA LYS A 241 9.10 3.41 2.63
C LYS A 241 8.40 4.77 2.77
N GLU A 242 9.13 5.87 2.58
CA GLU A 242 8.52 7.21 2.59
C GLU A 242 7.47 7.35 1.48
N ALA A 243 7.79 6.94 0.24
CA ALA A 243 6.85 6.97 -0.87
C ALA A 243 5.57 6.15 -0.58
N ALA A 244 5.72 4.96 0.01
CA ALA A 244 4.59 4.14 0.44
C ALA A 244 3.69 4.89 1.45
N LEU A 245 4.30 5.51 2.47
CA LEU A 245 3.56 6.28 3.48
C LEU A 245 2.87 7.52 2.91
N LYS A 246 3.45 8.17 1.88
CA LYS A 246 2.83 9.31 1.20
C LYS A 246 1.62 8.91 0.35
N GLY A 247 1.45 7.62 0.03
CA GLY A 247 0.25 7.09 -0.62
C GLY A 247 0.48 6.43 -1.97
N PHE A 248 1.73 6.19 -2.38
CA PHE A 248 2.00 5.32 -3.52
C PHE A 248 1.58 3.89 -3.21
N ARG A 249 0.96 3.22 -4.20
CA ARG A 249 0.43 1.85 -4.04
C ARG A 249 1.42 0.78 -4.51
N GLU A 250 2.39 1.18 -5.32
CA GLU A 250 3.42 0.30 -5.86
C GLU A 250 4.78 1.00 -5.91
N ILE A 251 5.83 0.25 -5.62
CA ILE A 251 7.22 0.68 -5.79
C ILE A 251 7.82 -0.07 -6.97
N GLN A 252 8.24 0.69 -7.98
CA GLN A 252 8.96 0.18 -9.14
C GLN A 252 10.44 0.56 -9.02
N PHE A 253 11.30 -0.42 -8.76
CA PHE A 253 12.74 -0.23 -8.78
C PHE A 253 13.29 -0.28 -10.21
N ASP A 254 13.96 0.79 -10.63
CA ASP A 254 14.59 0.87 -11.94
C ASP A 254 16.12 0.89 -11.81
N TYR A 255 16.82 0.49 -12.87
CA TYR A 255 18.28 0.31 -12.90
C TYR A 255 18.79 -0.56 -11.75
N VAL A 256 18.07 -1.65 -11.44
CA VAL A 256 18.52 -2.71 -10.53
C VAL A 256 19.54 -3.62 -11.23
N ARG A 257 20.69 -3.05 -11.58
CA ARG A 257 21.75 -3.67 -12.38
C ARG A 257 23.10 -3.00 -12.14
N PHE A 258 24.15 -3.65 -12.64
CA PHE A 258 25.49 -3.09 -12.77
C PHE A 258 25.60 -2.22 -14.05
N PRO A 259 26.67 -1.40 -14.17
CA PRO A 259 26.94 -0.65 -15.39
C PRO A 259 27.08 -1.59 -16.60
N GLU A 260 26.71 -1.08 -17.78
CA GLU A 260 26.88 -1.79 -19.06
C GLU A 260 28.35 -2.02 -19.42
N ASN A 261 28.60 -2.89 -20.40
CA ASN A 261 29.94 -3.30 -20.85
C ASN A 261 30.74 -4.02 -19.75
N ALA A 262 30.24 -5.13 -19.18
CA ALA A 262 30.91 -5.84 -18.10
C ALA A 262 32.39 -6.13 -18.37
N LYS A 263 32.80 -6.46 -19.60
CA LYS A 263 34.22 -6.70 -19.91
C LYS A 263 35.13 -5.52 -19.57
N ARG A 264 34.65 -4.29 -19.77
CA ARG A 264 35.36 -3.06 -19.39
C ARG A 264 35.30 -2.87 -17.88
N VAL A 265 34.10 -2.98 -17.32
CA VAL A 265 33.86 -2.82 -15.88
C VAL A 265 34.76 -3.77 -15.10
N ASP A 266 34.78 -5.05 -15.43
CA ASP A 266 35.55 -6.10 -14.75
C ASP A 266 37.08 -5.92 -14.86
N ARG A 267 37.55 -5.11 -15.83
CA ARG A 267 38.97 -4.76 -16.00
C ARG A 267 39.37 -3.47 -15.28
N GLU A 268 38.42 -2.56 -15.09
CA GLU A 268 38.70 -1.19 -14.65
C GLU A 268 38.13 -0.86 -13.26
N ALA A 269 37.13 -1.62 -12.80
CA ALA A 269 36.37 -1.37 -11.60
C ALA A 269 36.70 -2.39 -10.49
N VAL A 270 36.67 -1.90 -9.26
CA VAL A 270 36.68 -2.68 -8.04
C VAL A 270 35.38 -2.42 -7.29
N PHE A 271 34.84 -3.49 -6.72
CA PHE A 271 33.63 -3.49 -5.93
C PHE A 271 33.98 -3.82 -4.47
N PRO A 272 34.23 -2.81 -3.63
CA PRO A 272 34.43 -3.02 -2.20
C PRO A 272 33.28 -3.83 -1.59
N GLY A 273 33.58 -4.75 -0.70
CA GLY A 273 32.57 -5.59 -0.04
C GLY A 273 31.86 -6.60 -0.96
N SER A 274 32.37 -6.87 -2.18
CA SER A 274 31.79 -7.93 -3.01
C SER A 274 31.90 -9.32 -2.39
N ASP A 275 32.98 -9.60 -1.64
CA ASP A 275 33.22 -10.84 -0.88
C ASP A 275 33.03 -12.12 -1.71
N GLY A 276 33.39 -12.06 -3.00
CA GLY A 276 33.25 -13.18 -3.93
C GLY A 276 31.81 -13.47 -4.41
N ARG A 277 30.82 -12.66 -3.99
CA ARG A 277 29.45 -12.75 -4.48
C ARG A 277 29.39 -12.37 -5.96
N THR A 278 28.51 -13.04 -6.70
CA THR A 278 28.27 -12.68 -8.11
C THR A 278 27.40 -11.43 -8.21
N LYS A 279 27.52 -10.71 -9.33
CA LYS A 279 26.66 -9.55 -9.62
C LYS A 279 25.17 -9.90 -9.54
N ALA A 280 24.80 -11.07 -10.06
CA ALA A 280 23.43 -11.56 -10.02
C ALA A 280 22.94 -11.87 -8.59
N ASP A 281 23.83 -12.36 -7.71
CA ASP A 281 23.49 -12.54 -6.31
C ASP A 281 23.29 -11.20 -5.59
N ALA A 282 24.08 -10.18 -5.90
CA ALA A 282 23.91 -8.86 -5.29
C ALA A 282 22.53 -8.26 -5.60
N ILE A 283 22.11 -8.29 -6.87
CA ILE A 283 20.80 -7.78 -7.30
C ILE A 283 19.67 -8.60 -6.67
N ALA A 284 19.78 -9.93 -6.68
CA ALA A 284 18.78 -10.80 -6.06
C ALA A 284 18.68 -10.57 -4.53
N GLN A 285 19.80 -10.39 -3.84
CA GLN A 285 19.85 -10.08 -2.42
C GLN A 285 19.22 -8.72 -2.11
N PHE A 286 19.51 -7.69 -2.91
CA PHE A 286 18.87 -6.39 -2.78
C PHE A 286 17.35 -6.49 -2.92
N LEU A 287 16.84 -7.14 -3.96
CA LEU A 287 15.39 -7.28 -4.18
C LEU A 287 14.72 -8.10 -3.07
N ALA A 288 15.35 -9.18 -2.61
CA ALA A 288 14.86 -9.98 -1.48
C ALA A 288 14.83 -9.16 -0.18
N TYR A 289 15.85 -8.33 0.03
CA TYR A 289 15.95 -7.44 1.19
C TYR A 289 14.88 -6.34 1.14
N ALA A 290 14.70 -5.68 -0.01
CA ALA A 290 13.65 -4.69 -0.23
C ALA A 290 12.25 -5.28 0.01
N GLY A 291 12.00 -6.50 -0.49
CA GLY A 291 10.76 -7.25 -0.24
C GLY A 291 10.45 -7.44 1.23
N LYS A 292 11.44 -7.82 2.03
CA LYS A 292 11.28 -7.97 3.49
C LYS A 292 11.03 -6.63 4.18
N GLN A 293 11.76 -5.59 3.79
CA GLN A 293 11.68 -4.27 4.42
C GLN A 293 10.38 -3.51 4.12
N LEU A 294 9.75 -3.79 2.97
CA LEU A 294 8.50 -3.16 2.53
C LEU A 294 7.26 -3.99 2.85
N ALA A 295 7.42 -5.19 3.42
CA ALA A 295 6.31 -6.11 3.69
C ALA A 295 5.22 -5.51 4.58
N GLU A 296 5.59 -4.71 5.59
CA GLU A 296 4.62 -4.06 6.48
C GLU A 296 3.99 -2.80 5.88
N TYR A 297 4.57 -2.23 4.82
CA TYR A 297 4.15 -0.95 4.20
C TYR A 297 2.99 -1.09 3.20
N ASN A 298 2.42 -2.28 3.06
CA ASN A 298 1.25 -2.57 2.23
C ASN A 298 1.36 -2.05 0.78
N VAL A 299 2.53 -2.20 0.16
CA VAL A 299 2.79 -1.82 -1.24
C VAL A 299 3.13 -3.02 -2.10
N HIS A 300 2.76 -2.94 -3.37
CA HIS A 300 3.25 -3.88 -4.38
C HIS A 300 4.66 -3.49 -4.82
N LEU A 301 5.43 -4.48 -5.26
CA LEU A 301 6.78 -4.27 -5.75
C LEU A 301 6.86 -4.70 -7.21
N ALA A 302 7.59 -3.91 -7.99
CA ALA A 302 8.01 -4.20 -9.35
C ALA A 302 9.50 -3.84 -9.51
N ALA A 303 10.17 -4.44 -10.48
CA ALA A 303 11.46 -3.94 -10.92
C ALA A 303 11.61 -4.05 -12.44
N ASP A 304 12.29 -3.06 -13.02
CA ASP A 304 12.61 -3.05 -14.44
C ASP A 304 13.79 -3.98 -14.73
N VAL A 305 13.61 -4.82 -15.74
CA VAL A 305 14.61 -5.74 -16.26
C VAL A 305 14.82 -5.48 -17.74
N PHE A 306 16.08 -5.44 -18.17
CA PHE A 306 16.40 -5.15 -19.56
C PHE A 306 15.83 -6.24 -20.48
N GLY A 307 15.07 -5.88 -21.52
CA GLY A 307 14.43 -6.85 -22.41
C GLY A 307 15.39 -7.87 -23.08
N VAL A 308 16.68 -7.54 -23.19
CA VAL A 308 17.74 -8.43 -23.71
C VAL A 308 17.96 -9.66 -22.80
N ILE A 309 17.69 -9.55 -21.50
CA ILE A 309 17.84 -10.66 -20.54
C ILE A 309 16.74 -11.72 -20.69
N ALA A 310 15.67 -11.44 -21.43
CA ALA A 310 14.59 -12.40 -21.71
C ALA A 310 14.84 -13.22 -22.99
N THR A 311 15.79 -12.81 -23.84
CA THR A 311 16.03 -13.42 -25.16
C THR A 311 17.44 -13.95 -25.34
N SER A 312 18.34 -13.74 -24.37
CA SER A 312 19.69 -14.28 -24.40
C SER A 312 20.14 -14.79 -23.02
N ASP A 313 20.43 -16.09 -22.92
CA ASP A 313 21.06 -16.70 -21.73
C ASP A 313 22.50 -16.19 -21.53
N ALA A 314 23.11 -15.74 -22.63
CA ALA A 314 24.43 -15.14 -22.67
C ALA A 314 24.27 -13.62 -22.58
N ASP A 315 24.21 -13.12 -21.35
CA ASP A 315 24.31 -11.71 -21.00
C ASP A 315 25.60 -11.16 -21.63
N ALA A 316 25.53 -10.62 -22.86
CA ALA A 316 26.69 -10.08 -23.57
C ALA A 316 27.39 -8.97 -22.74
N ASP A 317 26.65 -8.40 -21.79
CA ASP A 317 27.10 -7.34 -20.88
C ASP A 317 27.12 -7.73 -19.40
N SER A 318 26.78 -8.96 -18.98
CA SER A 318 26.85 -9.46 -17.60
C SER A 318 26.47 -8.40 -16.53
N ILE A 319 25.33 -7.74 -16.71
CA ILE A 319 24.88 -6.60 -15.89
C ILE A 319 24.26 -7.03 -14.55
N GLY A 320 24.24 -8.33 -14.26
CA GLY A 320 23.78 -8.89 -12.99
C GLY A 320 22.27 -9.11 -12.92
N GLN A 321 21.55 -9.05 -14.03
CA GLN A 321 20.14 -9.42 -14.08
C GLN A 321 20.01 -10.84 -14.61
N ARG A 322 19.49 -11.77 -13.79
CA ARG A 322 19.22 -13.15 -14.19
C ARG A 322 17.78 -13.51 -13.90
N TRP A 323 17.05 -13.91 -14.95
CA TRP A 323 15.63 -14.20 -14.84
C TRP A 323 15.33 -15.30 -13.80
N GLU A 324 16.16 -16.35 -13.73
CA GLU A 324 15.94 -17.45 -12.78
C GLU A 324 16.12 -17.04 -11.32
N LYS A 325 16.92 -16.00 -11.05
CA LYS A 325 17.16 -15.49 -9.70
C LYS A 325 16.17 -14.40 -9.30
N ILE A 326 15.71 -13.63 -10.28
CA ILE A 326 14.79 -12.51 -10.06
C ILE A 326 13.33 -13.00 -10.00
N SER A 327 12.92 -13.88 -10.93
CA SER A 327 11.52 -14.35 -11.04
C SER A 327 10.93 -14.93 -9.74
N PRO A 328 11.64 -15.75 -8.92
CA PRO A 328 11.06 -16.34 -7.72
C PRO A 328 10.88 -15.32 -6.59
N LEU A 329 11.63 -14.21 -6.58
CA LEU A 329 11.52 -13.18 -5.54
C LEU A 329 10.17 -12.45 -5.61
N TRP A 330 9.63 -12.31 -6.82
CA TRP A 330 8.27 -11.81 -7.05
C TRP A 330 7.21 -12.82 -6.57
N ILE A 331 7.48 -14.12 -6.71
CA ILE A 331 6.58 -15.20 -6.25
C ILE A 331 6.57 -15.29 -4.70
N ILE A 332 7.69 -15.00 -4.03
CA ILE A 332 7.77 -15.06 -2.56
C ILE A 332 7.19 -13.80 -1.91
N SER A 333 7.27 -12.63 -2.57
CA SER A 333 6.61 -11.40 -2.12
C SER A 333 5.11 -11.35 -2.47
N ALA A 334 4.65 -12.19 -3.42
CA ALA A 334 3.24 -12.48 -3.67
C ALA A 334 3.09 -13.82 -4.42
N PRO A 335 2.39 -14.84 -3.88
CA PRO A 335 2.40 -16.21 -4.42
C PRO A 335 1.79 -16.40 -5.82
N TRP A 336 1.32 -15.34 -6.48
CA TRP A 336 0.59 -15.43 -7.74
C TRP A 336 0.98 -14.29 -8.71
N PHE A 337 1.87 -14.64 -9.65
CA PHE A 337 2.20 -13.98 -10.92
C PHE A 337 3.13 -12.75 -10.95
N ILE A 338 3.92 -12.70 -12.02
CA ILE A 338 5.02 -11.79 -12.34
C ILE A 338 4.50 -10.60 -13.17
N GLN A 339 4.77 -9.36 -12.75
CA GLN A 339 4.77 -8.21 -13.64
C GLN A 339 6.22 -7.75 -13.83
N ALA A 340 6.89 -8.31 -14.84
CA ALA A 340 7.99 -7.61 -15.48
C ALA A 340 7.32 -6.55 -16.36
N ILE A 341 7.28 -5.30 -15.89
CA ILE A 341 6.85 -4.20 -16.73
C ILE A 341 8.02 -3.89 -17.66
N THR A 342 8.12 -4.58 -18.79
CA THR A 342 8.77 -3.97 -19.94
C THR A 342 7.85 -2.84 -20.38
N VAL A 343 8.09 -1.62 -19.91
CA VAL A 343 7.51 -0.44 -20.56
C VAL A 343 8.36 -0.25 -21.82
N PRO A 344 7.89 -0.56 -23.04
CA PRO A 344 8.37 0.24 -24.15
C PRO A 344 7.92 1.66 -23.81
N VAL A 345 8.84 2.50 -23.35
CA VAL A 345 8.60 3.93 -23.20
C VAL A 345 8.19 4.40 -24.59
N ILE A 346 6.88 4.52 -24.84
CA ILE A 346 6.37 5.21 -26.01
C ILE A 346 6.64 6.67 -25.70
N SER A 347 7.87 7.09 -25.98
CA SER A 347 8.21 8.49 -26.10
C SER A 347 7.39 9.00 -27.28
N VAL A 348 6.25 9.63 -26.99
CA VAL A 348 5.50 10.38 -27.98
C VAL A 348 6.35 11.62 -28.29
N PHE A 349 7.33 11.45 -29.18
CA PHE A 349 7.97 12.57 -29.83
C PHE A 349 6.89 13.31 -30.64
N PRO A 350 6.79 14.65 -30.56
CA PRO A 350 5.95 15.38 -31.49
C PRO A 350 6.48 15.10 -32.89
N CYS A 351 5.66 14.42 -33.68
CA CYS A 351 5.91 14.22 -35.09
C CYS A 351 6.03 15.61 -35.72
N LEU A 352 7.26 16.01 -36.06
CA LEU A 352 7.53 17.20 -36.85
C LEU A 352 6.74 17.06 -38.16
N MET A 353 5.71 17.89 -38.30
CA MET A 353 5.01 18.04 -39.57
C MET A 353 6.03 18.42 -40.65
N PRO A 354 6.01 17.78 -41.83
CA PRO A 354 6.80 18.25 -42.94
C PRO A 354 6.23 19.61 -43.41
N ILE A 355 7.07 20.63 -43.35
CA ILE A 355 6.87 21.90 -44.04
C ILE A 355 6.83 21.58 -45.54
N PRO A 356 5.74 21.85 -46.27
CA PRO A 356 5.77 21.75 -47.72
C PRO A 356 6.56 22.95 -48.25
N GLY A 357 7.78 22.68 -48.71
CA GLY A 357 8.62 23.62 -49.44
C GLY A 357 8.00 23.98 -50.78
N GLY A 358 8.26 25.23 -51.20
CA GLY A 358 7.64 25.85 -52.35
C GLY A 358 8.12 25.35 -53.71
N LEU A 359 7.35 25.74 -54.71
CA LEU A 359 7.83 26.12 -56.03
C LEU A 359 7.59 27.63 -56.19
#